data_AF-A0A533RZE5-F1
#
_entry.id   AF-A0A533RZE5-F1
#
_cell.length_a   1.000
_cell.length_b   1.000
_cell.length_c   1.000
_cell.angle_alpha   90.00
_cell.angle_beta   90.00
_cell.angle_gamma   90.00
#
_symmetry.space_group_name_H-M   'P 1'
#
loop_
_entity.id
_entity.type
_entity.pdbx_description
1 polymer ?
#
loop_
_entity_poly.entity_id
_entity_poly.type
_entity_poly.pdbx_seq_one_letter_code
_entity_poly.pdbx_strand_id
1 'polypeptide(L)'
;MSRTCGNKRCKCASGQKHVSLYLNARIGDQRKMVYVPKEMEESVKVMVDNAHKVDDLLEEMSQALIDQVVQAKIRRSAARANRL
;
A
#
# COMPACT_ATOMS: atom_id res chain seq x y z
N MET A 1 -17.50 -6.47 -4.61
CA MET A 1 -18.59 -6.06 -5.53
C MET A 1 -19.18 -7.28 -6.23
N SER A 2 -20.46 -7.23 -6.64
CA SER A 2 -21.07 -8.27 -7.48
C SER A 2 -21.28 -7.78 -8.92
N ARG A 3 -20.92 -8.59 -9.93
CA ARG A 3 -20.95 -8.19 -11.35
C ARG A 3 -21.48 -9.27 -12.30
N THR A 4 -21.79 -8.87 -13.53
CA THR A 4 -22.04 -9.79 -14.65
C THR A 4 -20.78 -9.93 -15.50
N CYS A 5 -20.54 -11.11 -16.07
CA CYS A 5 -19.34 -11.39 -16.89
C CYS A 5 -19.55 -11.18 -18.40
N GLY A 6 -20.75 -10.75 -18.82
CA GLY A 6 -21.08 -10.53 -20.24
C GLY A 6 -21.46 -11.81 -21.02
N ASN A 7 -21.16 -13.01 -20.50
CA ASN A 7 -21.62 -14.25 -21.11
C ASN A 7 -23.12 -14.47 -20.84
N LYS A 8 -23.93 -14.50 -21.92
CA LYS A 8 -25.39 -14.69 -21.86
C LYS A 8 -25.83 -16.02 -21.23
N ARG A 9 -24.97 -17.05 -21.24
CA ARG A 9 -25.27 -18.38 -20.65
C ARG A 9 -24.82 -18.52 -19.20
N CYS A 10 -24.14 -17.51 -18.64
CA CYS A 10 -23.67 -17.58 -17.27
C CYS A 10 -24.81 -17.28 -16.29
N LYS A 11 -24.83 -17.95 -15.12
CA LYS A 11 -25.83 -17.72 -14.06
C LYS A 11 -25.85 -16.27 -13.54
N CYS A 12 -24.75 -15.52 -13.74
CA CYS A 12 -24.74 -14.09 -13.43
C CYS A 12 -25.74 -13.28 -14.26
N ALA A 13 -26.09 -13.74 -15.47
CA ALA A 13 -27.07 -13.07 -16.33
C ALA A 13 -28.50 -13.23 -15.80
N SER A 14 -28.79 -14.29 -15.04
CA SER A 14 -30.10 -14.55 -14.42
C SER A 14 -30.20 -14.07 -12.97
N GLY A 15 -29.25 -13.24 -12.51
CA GLY A 15 -29.29 -12.60 -11.19
C GLY A 15 -28.29 -13.13 -10.16
N GLN A 16 -27.66 -14.29 -10.40
CA GLN A 16 -26.62 -14.84 -9.52
C GLN A 16 -25.24 -14.23 -9.84
N LYS A 17 -25.10 -12.92 -9.58
CA LYS A 17 -23.90 -12.14 -9.94
C LYS A 17 -22.63 -12.71 -9.30
N HIS A 18 -21.51 -12.59 -10.01
CA HIS A 18 -20.21 -13.03 -9.51
C HIS A 18 -19.72 -12.11 -8.42
N VAL A 19 -19.35 -12.67 -7.28
CA VAL A 19 -18.53 -11.96 -6.29
C VAL A 19 -17.14 -11.75 -6.89
N SER A 20 -16.65 -10.51 -6.83
CA SER A 20 -15.44 -10.07 -7.51
C SER A 20 -14.49 -9.39 -6.54
N LEU A 21 -13.22 -9.78 -6.58
CA LEU A 21 -12.14 -9.09 -5.90
C LEU A 21 -11.76 -7.82 -6.67
N TYR A 22 -11.48 -6.75 -5.93
CA TYR A 22 -10.98 -5.49 -6.47
C TYR A 22 -9.77 -5.06 -5.65
N LEU A 23 -8.69 -4.68 -6.34
CA LEU A 23 -7.57 -3.98 -5.75
C LEU A 23 -7.94 -2.50 -5.62
N ASN A 24 -7.84 -1.96 -4.41
CA ASN A 24 -7.95 -0.53 -4.15
C ASN A 24 -6.57 0.01 -3.84
N ALA A 25 -6.11 0.97 -4.61
CA ALA A 25 -4.81 1.62 -4.41
C ALA A 25 -4.94 3.13 -4.54
N ARG A 26 -4.23 3.86 -3.68
CA ARG A 26 -4.07 5.31 -3.81
C ARG A 26 -2.81 5.59 -4.62
N ILE A 27 -2.94 6.32 -5.72
CA ILE A 27 -1.83 6.75 -6.57
C ILE A 27 -1.89 8.28 -6.64
N GLY A 28 -0.94 8.95 -5.98
CA GLY A 28 -1.01 10.40 -5.74
C GLY A 28 -2.27 10.77 -4.95
N ASP A 29 -3.07 11.69 -5.50
CA ASP A 29 -4.31 12.14 -4.85
C ASP A 29 -5.56 11.34 -5.23
N GLN A 30 -5.42 10.36 -6.12
CA GLN A 30 -6.56 9.61 -6.64
C GLN A 30 -6.59 8.19 -6.10
N ARG A 31 -7.80 7.72 -5.76
CA ARG A 31 -8.05 6.30 -5.50
C ARG A 31 -8.43 5.60 -6.80
N LYS A 32 -7.75 4.48 -7.09
CA LYS A 32 -8.04 3.60 -8.22
C LYS A 32 -8.58 2.28 -7.69
N MET A 33 -9.64 1.78 -8.32
CA MET A 33 -10.15 0.44 -8.09
C MET A 33 -10.01 -0.38 -9.36
N VAL A 34 -9.28 -1.49 -9.27
CA VAL A 34 -9.00 -2.37 -10.40
C VAL A 34 -9.60 -3.74 -10.12
N TYR A 35 -10.40 -4.25 -11.05
CA TYR A 35 -10.94 -5.60 -10.96
C TYR A 35 -9.81 -6.64 -11.04
N VAL A 36 -9.84 -7.66 -10.17
CA VAL A 36 -8.87 -8.75 -10.15
C VAL A 36 -9.49 -10.04 -10.69
N PRO A 37 -9.01 -10.55 -11.85
CA PRO A 37 -9.35 -11.88 -12.36
C PRO A 37 -9.06 -12.97 -11.34
N LYS A 38 -9.86 -14.05 -11.34
CA LYS A 38 -9.78 -15.11 -10.32
C LYS A 38 -8.40 -15.78 -10.31
N GLU A 39 -7.86 -16.02 -11.49
CA GLU A 39 -6.54 -16.56 -11.76
C GLU A 39 -5.39 -15.68 -11.25
N MET A 40 -5.64 -14.39 -11.01
CA MET A 40 -4.66 -13.44 -10.51
C MET A 40 -4.80 -13.13 -9.02
N GLU A 41 -5.86 -13.60 -8.35
CA GLU A 41 -6.17 -13.21 -6.97
C GLU A 41 -5.00 -13.49 -6.02
N GLU A 42 -4.36 -14.65 -6.14
CA GLU A 42 -3.25 -15.03 -5.25
C GLU A 42 -2.00 -14.20 -5.52
N SER A 43 -1.65 -14.00 -6.79
CA SER A 43 -0.53 -13.13 -7.16
C SER A 43 -0.75 -11.69 -6.69
N VAL A 44 -1.98 -11.17 -6.81
CA VAL A 44 -2.31 -9.81 -6.36
C VAL A 44 -2.22 -9.67 -4.84
N LYS A 45 -2.63 -10.69 -4.06
CA LYS A 45 -2.43 -10.66 -2.60
C LYS A 45 -0.96 -10.55 -2.23
N VAL A 46 -0.10 -11.37 -2.85
CA VAL A 46 1.35 -11.31 -2.63
C VAL A 46 1.91 -9.93 -3.00
N MET A 47 1.43 -9.31 -4.08
CA MET A 47 1.82 -7.96 -4.46
C MET A 47 1.41 -6.92 -3.41
N VAL A 48 0.20 -7.02 -2.84
CA VAL A 48 -0.26 -6.13 -1.76
C VAL A 48 0.60 -6.31 -0.51
N ASP A 49 0.88 -7.54 -0.12
CA ASP A 49 1.73 -7.82 1.05
C ASP A 49 3.15 -7.28 0.86
N ASN A 50 3.70 -7.39 -0.35
CA ASN A 50 5.01 -6.82 -0.66
C ASN A 50 4.98 -5.29 -0.64
N ALA A 51 3.89 -4.65 -1.08
CA ALA A 51 3.75 -3.20 -0.99
C ALA A 51 3.76 -2.73 0.47
N HIS A 52 3.00 -3.39 1.35
CA HIS A 52 3.03 -3.08 2.79
C HIS A 52 4.42 -3.24 3.39
N LYS A 53 5.15 -4.32 3.06
CA LYS A 53 6.53 -4.51 3.54
C LYS A 53 7.48 -3.42 3.08
N VAL A 54 7.31 -2.91 1.86
CA VAL A 54 8.13 -1.79 1.35
C VAL A 54 7.81 -0.52 2.12
N ASP A 55 6.53 -0.24 2.38
CA ASP A 55 6.10 0.91 3.17
C ASP A 55 6.66 0.85 4.60
N ASP A 56 6.61 -0.31 5.26
CA ASP A 56 7.18 -0.53 6.59
C ASP A 56 8.69 -0.25 6.61
N LEU A 57 9.43 -0.80 5.64
CA LEU A 57 10.88 -0.57 5.53
C LEU A 57 11.22 0.90 5.27
N LEU A 58 10.43 1.60 4.46
CA LEU A 58 10.60 3.03 4.22
C LEU A 58 10.37 3.86 5.48
N GLU A 59 9.39 3.48 6.30
CA GLU A 59 9.12 4.11 7.59
C GLU A 59 10.30 3.91 8.55
N GLU A 60 10.80 2.67 8.70
CA GLU A 60 11.96 2.36 9.53
C GLU A 60 13.20 3.16 9.12
N MET A 61 13.48 3.21 7.81
CA MET A 61 14.60 4.00 7.26
C MET A 61 14.43 5.49 7.56
N SER A 62 13.23 6.01 7.39
CA SER A 62 12.92 7.42 7.64
C SER A 62 13.14 7.77 9.12
N GLN A 63 12.67 6.91 10.02
CA GLN A 63 12.87 7.08 11.46
C GLN A 63 14.36 7.09 11.83
N ALA A 64 15.14 6.15 11.29
CA ALA A 64 16.58 6.09 11.54
C ALA A 64 17.31 7.37 11.09
N LEU A 65 16.91 7.96 9.96
CA LEU A 65 17.47 9.23 9.47
C LEU A 65 17.08 10.41 10.36
N ILE A 66 15.83 10.46 10.81
CA ILE A 66 15.35 11.49 11.75
C ILE A 66 16.15 11.44 13.05
N ASP A 67 16.35 10.24 13.60
CA ASP A 67 17.11 10.04 14.84
C ASP A 67 18.55 10.54 14.69
N GLN A 68 19.21 10.26 13.56
CA GLN A 68 20.54 10.78 13.27
C GLN A 68 20.58 12.32 13.28
N VAL A 69 19.59 12.97 12.67
CA VAL A 69 19.48 14.44 12.66
C VAL A 69 19.27 14.99 14.06
N VAL A 70 18.40 14.36 14.86
CA VAL A 70 18.17 14.74 16.26
C VAL A 70 19.46 14.63 17.07
N GLN A 71 20.18 13.51 16.95
CA GLN A 71 21.46 13.31 17.64
C GLN A 71 22.53 14.32 17.20
N ALA A 72 22.58 14.66 15.92
CA ALA A 72 23.48 15.70 15.41
C ALA A 72 23.14 17.08 16.01
N LYS A 73 21.86 17.42 16.15
CA LYS A 73 21.43 18.67 16.81
C LYS A 73 21.84 18.72 18.27
N ILE A 74 21.64 17.63 19.01
CA ILE A 74 22.05 17.52 20.42
C ILE A 74 23.56 17.74 20.55
N ARG A 75 24.37 17.03 19.76
CA ARG A 75 25.83 17.17 19.75
C ARG A 75 26.28 18.59 19.45
N ARG A 76 25.65 19.26 18.46
CA ARG A 76 25.94 20.67 18.13
C ARG A 76 25.59 21.63 19.27
N SER A 77 24.48 21.40 19.95
CA SER A 77 24.06 22.22 21.09
C SER A 77 25.05 22.09 22.25
N ALA A 78 25.44 20.86 22.60
CA ALA A 78 26.43 20.60 23.64
C ALA A 78 27.80 21.24 23.33
N ALA A 79 28.25 21.14 22.07
CA ALA A 79 29.49 21.78 21.63
C ALA A 79 29.43 23.32 21.70
N ARG A 80 28.25 23.92 21.54
CA ARG A 80 28.05 25.37 21.70
C ARG A 80 28.06 25.79 23.17
N ALA A 81 27.46 25.00 24.06
CA ALA A 81 27.44 25.27 25.49
C ALA A 81 28.84 25.24 26.11
N ASN A 82 29.70 24.32 25.68
CA ASN A 82 31.10 24.21 26.16
C ASN A 82 32.06 25.29 25.62
N ARG A 83 31.59 26.25 24.81
CA ARG A 83 32.39 27.39 24.31
C ARG A 83 32.13 28.69 25.08
N LEU A 84 31.18 28.69 26.02
CA LEU A 84 30.87 29.80 26.93
C LEU A 84 31.45 29.49 28.31
#